data_AF-V5H929-F1
#
_entry.id   AF-V5H929-F1
#
_cell.length_a   1.000
_cell.length_b   1.000
_cell.length_c   1.000
_cell.angle_alpha   90.00
_cell.angle_beta   90.00
_cell.angle_gamma   90.00
#
_symmetry.space_group_name_H-M   'P 1'
#
loop_
_entity.id
_entity.type
_entity.pdbx_description
1 polymer ?
#
loop_
_entity_poly.entity_id
_entity_poly.type
_entity_poly.pdbx_seq_one_letter_code
_entity_poly.pdbx_strand_id
1 'polypeptide(L)'
;MSFAMFLCCLFKIGAWKEEDSAAAILGVFERYLRLVRRLQLEYRMEPAGSHGVWSLDDYQFLPFIWGSAQLVDHPTIEPKSFTAEGYAEALSGDYMFMGCIEFISKVKSGPFHEHSNQLWNISGVQSWAKVNAGLIKMYKAEVLGKFPVVQHVVFGSLLPFREQRPGPR
;
A
#
# COMPACT_ATOMS: atom_id res chain seq x y z
N MET A 1 -2.60 -3.80 -7.38
CA MET A 1 -1.51 -3.92 -8.37
C MET A 1 -1.88 -3.32 -9.72
N SER A 2 -2.96 -3.76 -10.38
CA SER A 2 -3.32 -3.33 -11.74
C SER A 2 -3.46 -1.81 -11.91
N PHE A 3 -3.99 -1.11 -10.91
CA PHE A 3 -4.07 0.36 -10.96
C PHE A 3 -2.67 1.02 -10.98
N ALA A 4 -1.70 0.51 -10.22
CA ALA A 4 -0.33 1.01 -10.28
C ALA A 4 0.35 0.71 -11.62
N MET A 5 0.03 -0.43 -12.24
CA MET A 5 0.47 -0.73 -13.61
C MET A 5 -0.12 0.27 -14.62
N PHE A 6 -1.40 0.62 -14.48
CA PHE A 6 -2.04 1.66 -15.29
C PHE A 6 -1.33 3.02 -15.14
N LEU A 7 -1.06 3.45 -13.89
CA LEU A 7 -0.29 4.69 -13.66
C LEU A 7 1.10 4.59 -14.32
N CYS A 8 1.82 3.47 -14.17
CA CYS A 8 3.11 3.23 -14.81
C CYS A 8 3.02 3.36 -16.34
N CYS A 9 1.96 2.85 -16.97
CA CYS A 9 1.74 2.99 -18.41
C CYS A 9 1.61 4.45 -18.85
N LEU A 10 0.99 5.32 -18.04
CA LEU A 10 0.88 6.76 -18.33
C LEU A 10 2.25 7.45 -18.36
N PHE A 11 3.17 7.08 -17.45
CA PHE A 11 4.56 7.54 -17.53
C PHE A 11 5.28 6.96 -18.76
N LYS A 12 5.06 5.68 -19.09
CA LYS A 12 5.73 5.03 -20.23
C LYS A 12 5.40 5.65 -21.59
N ILE A 13 4.18 6.18 -21.75
CA ILE A 13 3.77 6.86 -22.99
C ILE A 13 4.06 8.37 -22.97
N GLY A 14 4.66 8.89 -21.89
CA GLY A 14 4.97 10.31 -21.73
C GLY A 14 3.76 11.20 -21.46
N ALA A 15 2.61 10.62 -21.10
CA ALA A 15 1.45 11.41 -20.67
C ALA A 15 1.72 12.09 -19.31
N TRP A 16 2.51 11.44 -18.45
CA TRP A 16 3.08 12.00 -17.24
C TRP A 16 4.61 11.92 -17.27
N LYS A 17 5.25 12.86 -16.60
CA LYS A 17 6.70 12.99 -16.46
C LYS A 17 7.11 12.75 -15.01
N GLU A 18 8.40 12.55 -14.77
CA GLU A 18 8.92 12.28 -13.41
C GLU A 18 8.49 13.32 -12.36
N GLU A 19 8.38 14.59 -12.75
CA GLU A 19 7.85 15.69 -11.91
C GLU A 19 6.40 15.46 -11.42
N ASP A 20 5.60 14.66 -12.14
CA ASP A 20 4.23 14.30 -11.76
C ASP A 20 4.16 13.15 -10.74
N SER A 21 5.28 12.51 -10.39
CA SER A 21 5.31 11.31 -9.55
C SER A 21 4.63 11.50 -8.20
N ALA A 22 4.88 12.63 -7.53
CA ALA A 22 4.24 12.96 -6.27
C ALA A 22 2.72 13.15 -6.42
N ALA A 23 2.27 13.86 -7.46
CA ALA A 23 0.85 14.09 -7.73
C ALA A 23 0.11 12.81 -8.13
N ALA A 24 0.77 11.91 -8.87
CA ALA A 24 0.22 10.60 -9.23
C ALA A 24 -0.10 9.74 -7.99
N ILE A 25 0.71 9.83 -6.93
CA ILE A 25 0.49 9.07 -5.70
C ILE A 25 -0.40 9.84 -4.71
N LEU A 26 -0.04 11.07 -4.37
CA LEU A 26 -0.71 11.85 -3.32
C LEU A 26 -2.04 12.47 -3.78
N GLY A 27 -2.25 12.61 -5.09
CA GLY A 27 -3.51 13.10 -5.68
C GLY A 27 -4.32 11.96 -6.29
N VAL A 28 -3.81 11.34 -7.36
CA VAL A 28 -4.59 10.36 -8.15
C VAL A 28 -4.79 9.05 -7.39
N PHE A 29 -3.73 8.46 -6.85
CA PHE A 29 -3.83 7.20 -6.13
C PHE A 29 -4.60 7.34 -4.81
N GLU A 30 -4.43 8.44 -4.09
CA GLU A 30 -5.24 8.77 -2.91
C GLU A 30 -6.74 8.79 -3.25
N ARG A 31 -7.12 9.46 -4.35
CA ARG A 31 -8.52 9.51 -4.79
C ARG A 31 -9.04 8.13 -5.22
N TYR A 32 -8.18 7.32 -5.83
CA TYR A 32 -8.47 5.91 -6.12
C TYR A 32 -8.73 5.13 -4.83
N LEU A 33 -7.94 5.31 -3.76
CA LEU A 33 -8.18 4.66 -2.47
C LEU A 33 -9.55 5.01 -1.88
N ARG A 34 -9.93 6.30 -1.92
CA ARG A 34 -11.27 6.72 -1.48
C ARG A 34 -12.39 6.07 -2.30
N LEU A 35 -12.17 5.86 -3.60
CA LEU A 35 -13.14 5.16 -4.44
C LEU A 35 -13.24 3.68 -4.06
N VAL A 36 -12.12 2.95 -3.99
CA VAL A 36 -12.16 1.51 -3.72
C VAL A 36 -12.65 1.19 -2.32
N ARG A 37 -12.37 2.03 -1.31
CA ARG A 37 -12.95 1.89 0.04
C ARG A 37 -14.48 2.02 0.04
N ARG A 38 -15.01 2.99 -0.71
CA ARG A 38 -16.46 3.10 -0.89
C ARG A 38 -17.05 1.88 -1.59
N LEU A 39 -16.38 1.36 -2.63
CA LEU A 39 -16.83 0.13 -3.30
C LEU A 39 -16.81 -1.08 -2.37
N GLN A 40 -15.75 -1.24 -1.56
CA GLN A 40 -15.63 -2.32 -0.58
C GLN A 40 -16.79 -2.30 0.43
N LEU A 41 -17.12 -1.12 0.96
CA LEU A 41 -18.20 -0.95 1.93
C LEU A 41 -19.58 -1.12 1.29
N GLU A 42 -19.84 -0.41 0.19
CA GLU A 42 -21.14 -0.36 -0.48
C GLU A 42 -21.55 -1.75 -0.99
N TYR A 43 -20.61 -2.45 -1.63
CA TYR A 43 -20.87 -3.74 -2.25
C TYR A 43 -20.45 -4.93 -1.40
N ARG A 44 -20.00 -4.70 -0.15
CA ARG A 44 -19.53 -5.73 0.78
C ARG A 44 -18.55 -6.70 0.11
N MET A 45 -17.59 -6.13 -0.63
CA MET A 45 -16.64 -6.93 -1.39
C MET A 45 -15.89 -7.85 -0.45
N GLU A 46 -15.55 -9.06 -0.90
CA GLU A 46 -14.69 -9.95 -0.14
C GLU A 46 -13.21 -9.75 -0.55
N PRO A 47 -12.27 -9.94 0.39
CA PRO A 47 -10.84 -9.92 0.09
C PRO A 47 -10.45 -10.96 -0.97
N ALA A 48 -9.76 -10.54 -2.03
CA ALA A 48 -9.28 -11.45 -3.05
C ALA A 48 -7.97 -12.13 -2.59
N GLY A 49 -8.06 -13.41 -2.21
CA GLY A 49 -6.92 -14.19 -1.74
C GLY A 49 -6.57 -13.88 -0.28
N SER A 50 -7.31 -14.45 0.67
CA SER A 50 -7.07 -14.20 2.09
C SER A 50 -5.95 -15.10 2.65
N HIS A 51 -4.89 -14.50 3.17
CA HIS A 51 -3.98 -15.14 4.13
C HIS A 51 -4.48 -14.98 5.59
N GLY A 52 -5.70 -14.47 5.80
CA GLY A 52 -6.27 -14.22 7.12
C GLY A 52 -5.41 -13.24 7.92
N VAL A 53 -5.21 -13.52 9.22
CA VAL A 53 -4.43 -12.70 10.15
C VAL A 53 -2.95 -12.52 9.75
N TRP A 54 -2.47 -13.26 8.75
CA TRP A 54 -1.11 -13.19 8.22
C TRP A 54 -0.94 -12.25 7.02
N SER A 55 -2.01 -11.68 6.47
CA SER A 55 -1.89 -10.61 5.48
C SER A 55 -1.54 -9.28 6.15
N LEU A 56 -0.92 -8.37 5.38
CA LEU A 56 -0.68 -7.01 5.83
C LEU A 56 -2.00 -6.24 6.04
N ASP A 57 -2.90 -6.36 5.07
CA ASP A 57 -4.26 -5.81 5.04
C ASP A 57 -5.11 -6.68 4.11
N ASP A 58 -6.42 -6.56 4.22
CA ASP A 58 -7.37 -7.39 3.47
C ASP A 58 -7.41 -7.03 1.97
N TYR A 59 -7.16 -5.76 1.61
CA TYR A 59 -7.33 -5.29 0.24
C TYR A 59 -6.11 -4.60 -0.35
N GLN A 60 -5.31 -3.92 0.47
CA GLN A 60 -4.30 -2.97 0.02
C GLN A 60 -2.90 -3.35 0.48
N PHE A 61 -1.89 -2.92 -0.28
CA PHE A 61 -0.49 -3.07 0.11
C PHE A 61 0.31 -1.81 -0.20
N LEU A 62 0.21 -1.32 -1.44
CA LEU A 62 0.92 -0.13 -1.91
C LEU A 62 0.74 1.12 -1.04
N PRO A 63 -0.45 1.42 -0.46
CA PRO A 63 -0.60 2.57 0.43
C PRO A 63 0.31 2.52 1.66
N PHE A 64 0.63 1.33 2.18
CA PHE A 64 1.53 1.19 3.31
C PHE A 64 2.99 1.44 2.90
N ILE A 65 3.37 1.05 1.67
CA ILE A 65 4.71 1.37 1.14
C ILE A 65 4.85 2.89 0.97
N TRP A 66 3.95 3.52 0.20
CA TRP A 66 4.06 4.96 -0.05
C TRP A 66 3.81 5.78 1.21
N GLY A 67 2.87 5.38 2.06
CA GLY A 67 2.60 6.02 3.33
C GLY A 67 3.77 5.92 4.32
N SER A 68 4.46 4.78 4.40
CA SER A 68 5.67 4.67 5.23
C SER A 68 6.83 5.50 4.68
N ALA A 69 6.90 5.69 3.36
CA ALA A 69 7.88 6.60 2.76
C ALA A 69 7.63 8.06 3.13
N GLN A 70 6.37 8.50 3.27
CA GLN A 70 6.05 9.85 3.77
C GLN A 70 6.55 10.11 5.20
N LEU A 71 6.75 9.05 5.98
CA LEU A 71 7.09 9.12 7.41
C LEU A 71 8.58 8.87 7.69
N VAL A 72 9.39 8.60 6.65
CA VAL A 72 10.85 8.49 6.80
C VAL A 72 11.40 9.80 7.35
N ASP A 73 12.23 9.70 8.39
CA ASP A 73 12.85 10.82 9.11
C ASP A 73 11.85 11.84 9.71
N HIS A 74 10.58 11.44 9.91
CA HIS A 74 9.59 12.29 10.58
C HIS A 74 10.03 12.56 12.03
N PRO A 75 10.00 13.83 12.50
CA PRO A 75 10.63 14.22 13.77
C PRO A 75 9.95 13.61 15.01
N THR A 76 8.66 13.27 14.93
CA THR A 76 7.85 12.87 16.09
C THR A 76 6.94 11.65 15.88
N ILE A 77 6.75 11.21 14.63
CA ILE A 77 5.85 10.10 14.33
C ILE A 77 6.74 8.87 14.23
N GLU A 78 6.53 7.91 15.13
CA GLU A 78 7.27 6.65 15.14
C GLU A 78 6.35 5.51 14.67
N PRO A 79 6.90 4.37 14.21
CA PRO A 79 6.08 3.21 13.85
C PRO A 79 5.16 2.75 14.98
N LYS A 80 5.56 2.87 16.25
CA LYS A 80 4.69 2.51 17.38
C LYS A 80 3.47 3.44 17.54
N SER A 81 3.50 4.63 16.95
CA SER A 81 2.47 5.64 17.18
C SER A 81 1.12 5.28 16.56
N PHE A 82 1.10 4.55 15.44
CA PHE A 82 -0.17 4.27 14.74
C PHE A 82 -1.08 3.28 15.48
N THR A 83 -0.58 2.56 16.48
CA THR A 83 -1.38 1.65 17.30
C THR A 83 -2.02 2.35 18.51
N ALA A 84 -1.64 3.60 18.79
CA ALA A 84 -2.26 4.39 19.84
C ALA A 84 -3.68 4.80 19.43
N GLU A 85 -4.62 4.69 20.36
CA GLU A 85 -6.02 5.02 20.15
C GLU A 85 -6.19 6.47 19.67
N GLY A 86 -7.00 6.67 18.62
CA GLY A 86 -7.25 7.98 18.01
C GLY A 86 -6.09 8.61 17.24
N TYR A 87 -4.85 8.10 17.35
CA TYR A 87 -3.67 8.71 16.74
C TYR A 87 -3.72 8.66 15.21
N ALA A 88 -4.05 7.49 14.65
CA ALA A 88 -4.19 7.32 13.21
C ALA A 88 -5.36 8.14 12.64
N GLU A 89 -6.46 8.29 13.39
CA GLU A 89 -7.62 9.07 12.92
C GLU A 89 -7.29 10.57 12.85
N ALA A 90 -6.59 11.10 13.85
CA ALA A 90 -6.16 12.49 13.88
C ALA A 90 -5.21 12.87 12.72
N LEU A 91 -4.45 11.91 12.20
CA LEU A 91 -3.46 12.12 11.12
C LEU A 91 -3.86 11.51 9.78
N SER A 92 -5.07 10.95 9.70
CA SER A 92 -5.57 10.21 8.53
C SER A 92 -5.66 11.05 7.26
N GLY A 93 -5.88 12.36 7.42
CA GLY A 93 -5.95 13.32 6.32
C GLY A 93 -4.59 13.72 5.76
N ASP A 94 -3.52 13.60 6.54
CA ASP A 94 -2.18 14.09 6.17
C ASP A 94 -1.27 12.96 5.65
N TYR A 95 -1.43 11.75 6.20
CA TYR A 95 -0.54 10.62 5.91
C TYR A 95 -1.32 9.41 5.40
N MET A 96 -0.95 8.91 4.23
CA MET A 96 -1.60 7.77 3.58
C MET A 96 -1.55 6.50 4.44
N PHE A 97 -0.46 6.30 5.20
CA PHE A 97 -0.34 5.19 6.13
C PHE A 97 -1.40 5.29 7.24
N MET A 98 -1.53 6.47 7.86
CA MET A 98 -2.50 6.72 8.93
C MET A 98 -3.93 6.59 8.41
N GLY A 99 -4.20 7.08 7.20
CA GLY A 99 -5.50 6.90 6.55
C GLY A 99 -5.82 5.43 6.23
N CYS A 100 -4.85 4.51 6.16
CA CYS A 100 -5.13 3.08 6.06
C CYS A 100 -5.43 2.45 7.42
N ILE A 101 -4.68 2.84 8.46
CA ILE A 101 -4.92 2.36 9.82
C ILE A 101 -6.29 2.82 10.32
N GLU A 102 -6.66 4.07 10.07
CA GLU A 102 -7.99 4.61 10.39
C GLU A 102 -9.11 3.79 9.71
N PHE A 103 -8.96 3.45 8.43
CA PHE A 103 -9.95 2.65 7.72
C PHE A 103 -10.08 1.25 8.32
N ILE A 104 -8.96 0.60 8.65
CA ILE A 104 -8.94 -0.70 9.33
C ILE A 104 -9.69 -0.63 10.65
N SER A 105 -9.42 0.38 11.49
CA SER A 105 -10.09 0.55 12.78
C SER A 105 -11.59 0.82 12.67
N LYS A 106 -12.06 1.34 11.52
CA LYS A 106 -13.49 1.54 11.24
C LYS A 106 -14.21 0.27 10.80
N VAL A 107 -13.51 -0.65 10.12
CA VAL A 107 -14.14 -1.85 9.52
C VAL A 107 -13.88 -3.13 10.32
N LYS A 108 -12.86 -3.16 11.17
CA LYS A 108 -12.55 -4.28 12.07
C LYS A 108 -12.81 -3.86 13.51
N SER A 109 -13.36 -4.79 14.29
CA SER A 109 -13.66 -4.59 15.70
C SER A 109 -12.77 -5.47 16.57
N GLY A 110 -12.56 -5.05 17.81
CA GLY A 110 -11.70 -5.73 18.77
C GLY A 110 -10.27 -5.17 18.82
N PRO A 111 -9.39 -5.78 19.62
CA PRO A 111 -8.02 -5.33 19.76
C PRO A 111 -7.23 -5.41 18.44
N PHE A 112 -6.48 -4.35 18.12
CA PHE A 112 -5.75 -4.25 16.85
C PHE A 112 -4.81 -5.44 16.57
N HIS A 113 -4.17 -5.96 17.61
CA HIS A 113 -3.25 -7.09 17.51
C HIS A 113 -3.94 -8.42 17.15
N GLU A 114 -5.24 -8.56 17.41
CA GLU A 114 -6.00 -9.77 17.07
C GLU A 114 -6.37 -9.80 15.59
N HIS A 115 -6.81 -8.66 15.03
CA HIS A 115 -7.33 -8.60 13.66
C HIS A 115 -6.32 -8.07 12.62
N SER A 116 -5.21 -7.46 13.07
CA SER A 116 -4.18 -6.85 12.23
C SER A 116 -2.76 -7.15 12.76
N ASN A 117 -2.49 -8.40 13.13
CA ASN A 117 -1.25 -8.84 13.78
C ASN A 117 0.03 -8.49 12.99
N GLN A 118 0.03 -8.56 11.65
CA GLN A 118 1.20 -8.15 10.85
C GLN A 118 1.52 -6.66 11.02
N LEU A 119 0.51 -5.80 10.95
CA LEU A 119 0.68 -4.37 11.21
C LEU A 119 1.08 -4.11 12.67
N TRP A 120 0.52 -4.86 13.62
CA TRP A 120 0.95 -4.78 15.02
C TRP A 120 2.45 -5.11 15.18
N ASN A 121 2.95 -6.17 14.56
CA ASN A 121 4.38 -6.50 14.60
C ASN A 121 5.23 -5.42 13.93
N ILE A 122 4.74 -4.79 12.85
CA ILE A 122 5.41 -3.67 12.18
C ILE A 122 5.53 -2.45 13.10
N SER A 123 4.59 -2.23 14.02
CA SER A 123 4.67 -1.11 14.97
C SER A 123 5.87 -1.23 15.92
N GLY A 124 6.41 -2.43 16.11
CA GLY A 124 7.64 -2.69 16.87
C GLY A 124 8.95 -2.39 16.14
N VAL A 125 8.89 -2.02 14.86
CA VAL A 125 10.08 -1.67 14.07
C VAL A 125 10.62 -0.29 14.46
N GLN A 126 11.94 -0.17 14.58
CA GLN A 126 12.60 1.02 15.13
C GLN A 126 12.44 2.31 14.32
N SER A 127 12.26 2.22 12.99
CA SER A 127 12.18 3.42 12.15
C SER A 127 11.35 3.19 10.90
N TRP A 128 10.73 4.26 10.38
CA TRP A 128 9.96 4.22 9.15
C TRP A 128 10.79 3.82 7.93
N ALA A 129 12.09 4.16 7.89
CA ALA A 129 12.99 3.68 6.85
C ALA A 129 13.09 2.15 6.83
N LYS A 130 13.20 1.51 8.02
CA LYS A 130 13.20 0.04 8.14
C LYS A 130 11.84 -0.55 7.80
N VAL A 131 10.74 0.09 8.23
CA VAL A 131 9.38 -0.31 7.86
C VAL A 131 9.21 -0.30 6.35
N ASN A 132 9.55 0.80 5.69
CA ASN A 132 9.42 0.96 4.23
C ASN A 132 10.23 -0.09 3.46
N ALA A 133 11.51 -0.26 3.82
CA ALA A 133 12.36 -1.28 3.22
C ALA A 133 11.81 -2.70 3.42
N GLY A 134 11.28 -3.00 4.62
CA GLY A 134 10.61 -4.26 4.93
C GLY A 134 9.37 -4.48 4.09
N LEU A 135 8.50 -3.48 3.97
CA LEU A 135 7.28 -3.54 3.16
C LEU A 135 7.58 -3.73 1.67
N ILE A 136 8.64 -3.11 1.13
CA ILE A 136 9.08 -3.34 -0.25
C ILE A 136 9.51 -4.80 -0.44
N LYS A 137 10.28 -5.36 0.49
CA LYS A 137 10.69 -6.78 0.44
C LYS A 137 9.48 -7.71 0.52
N MET A 138 8.56 -7.43 1.44
CA MET A 138 7.33 -8.20 1.63
C MET A 138 6.42 -8.12 0.39
N TYR A 139 6.29 -6.96 -0.26
CA TYR A 139 5.52 -6.84 -1.51
C TYR A 139 6.12 -7.68 -2.64
N LYS A 140 7.45 -7.71 -2.76
CA LYS A 140 8.12 -8.57 -3.74
C LYS A 140 7.84 -10.05 -3.47
N ALA A 141 7.89 -10.50 -2.22
CA ALA A 141 7.71 -11.90 -1.86
C ALA A 141 6.24 -12.36 -1.86
N GLU A 142 5.36 -11.56 -1.25
CA GLU A 142 3.98 -11.96 -0.95
C GLU A 142 2.95 -11.44 -1.96
N VAL A 143 3.32 -10.48 -2.82
CA VAL A 143 2.47 -10.03 -3.93
C VAL A 143 3.08 -10.46 -5.24
N LEU A 144 4.23 -9.89 -5.63
CA LEU A 144 4.81 -10.14 -6.95
C LEU A 144 5.33 -11.58 -7.14
N GLY A 145 5.77 -12.21 -6.05
CA GLY A 145 6.29 -13.58 -6.03
C GLY A 145 5.23 -14.67 -5.87
N LYS A 146 3.95 -14.32 -5.70
CA LYS A 146 2.86 -15.28 -5.49
C LYS A 146 2.02 -15.43 -6.74
N PHE A 147 2.10 -16.60 -7.38
CA PHE A 147 1.30 -16.92 -8.56
C PHE A 147 -0.20 -16.66 -8.37
N PRO A 148 -0.86 -17.08 -7.26
CA PRO A 148 -2.30 -16.83 -7.09
C PRO A 148 -2.68 -15.34 -7.10
N VAL A 149 -1.74 -14.45 -6.73
CA VAL A 149 -1.94 -13.00 -6.70
C VAL A 149 -1.68 -12.38 -8.06
N VAL A 150 -0.67 -12.85 -8.80
CA VAL A 150 -0.24 -12.27 -10.09
C VAL A 150 -0.79 -12.95 -11.33
N GLN A 151 -1.48 -14.09 -11.21
CA GLN A 151 -2.00 -14.86 -12.35
C GLN A 151 -2.94 -14.05 -13.27
N HIS A 152 -3.56 -12.97 -12.76
CA HIS A 152 -4.44 -12.08 -13.52
C HIS A 152 -3.72 -10.84 -14.11
N VAL A 153 -2.39 -10.77 -14.00
CA VAL A 153 -1.60 -9.71 -14.63
C VAL A 153 -1.64 -9.87 -16.15
N VAL A 154 -2.04 -8.81 -16.84
CA VAL A 154 -2.08 -8.78 -18.30
C VAL A 154 -0.82 -8.12 -18.84
N PHE A 155 -0.21 -8.74 -19.83
CA PHE A 155 0.97 -8.25 -20.52
C PHE A 155 0.62 -7.78 -21.92
N GLY A 156 1.26 -6.69 -22.35
CA GLY A 156 1.00 -6.05 -23.65
C GLY A 156 2.24 -5.32 -24.15
N SER A 157 2.08 -4.38 -25.07
CA SER A 157 3.21 -3.63 -25.64
C SER A 157 3.92 -2.74 -24.62
N LEU A 158 3.19 -2.12 -23.68
CA LEU A 158 3.74 -1.22 -22.67
C LEU A 158 4.39 -1.96 -21.48
N LEU A 159 3.84 -3.13 -21.13
CA LEU A 159 4.33 -4.01 -20.06
C LEU A 159 4.53 -5.41 -20.66
N PRO A 160 5.62 -5.64 -21.40
CA PRO A 160 5.82 -6.89 -22.14
C PRO A 160 6.31 -8.01 -21.23
N PHE A 161 5.82 -9.23 -21.46
CA PHE A 161 6.34 -10.45 -20.84
C PHE A 161 7.55 -10.97 -21.64
N ARG A 162 8.66 -10.22 -21.55
CA ARG A 162 9.93 -10.59 -22.17
C ARG A 162 11.06 -10.32 -21.19
N GLU A 163 12.17 -11.03 -21.35
CA GLU A 163 13.37 -10.78 -20.55
C GLU A 163 13.76 -9.30 -20.61
N GLN A 164 14.00 -8.73 -19.44
CA GLN A 164 14.47 -7.35 -19.34
C GLN A 164 15.89 -7.32 -19.91
N ARG A 165 16.06 -6.60 -21.02
CA ARG A 165 17.40 -6.29 -21.53
C ARG A 165 18.13 -5.50 -20.44
N PRO A 166 19.40 -5.82 -20.13
CA PRO A 166 20.19 -5.03 -19.20
C PRO A 166 20.12 -3.56 -19.63
N GLY A 167 19.68 -2.68 -18.73
CA GLY A 167 19.76 -1.24 -18.98
C GLY A 167 21.22 -0.77 -19.01
N PRO A 168 21.52 0.39 -19.60
CA PRO A 168 22.79 1.04 -19.34
C PRO A 168 22.93 1.23 -17.82
N ARG A 169 24.10 0.87 -17.27
CA ARG A 169 24.45 1.12 -15.87
C ARG A 169 24.57 2.60 -15.60
#